data_AF-A0A1N6YDY2-F1
#
_entry.id   AF-A0A1N6YDY2-F1
#
_cell.length_a   1.000
_cell.length_b   1.000
_cell.length_c   1.000
_cell.angle_alpha   90.00
_cell.angle_beta   90.00
_cell.angle_gamma   90.00
#
_symmetry.space_group_name_H-M   'P 1'
#
loop_
_entity.id
_entity.type
_entity.pdbx_description
1 polymer ?
#
loop_
_entity_poly.entity_id
_entity_poly.type
_entity_poly.pdbx_seq_one_letter_code
_entity_poly.pdbx_strand_id
1 'polypeptide(L)'
;MLLTRLRTRQPPEGWSAALPAVSYIAEHGLTLTAPVTFLIGENGSGKSTIMEAIADVCGINSAGGKAGTRYASTGPATPLGEITDAELTTAGLRLLHGPRTKRRAFFFRAETLFNLGQNVSGRLGFWEEDLTEQSHGEGFLTVLERMVSGAGLYLMDEP
;
A
#
# COMPACT_ATOMS: atom_id res chain seq x y z
N MET A 1 14.57 8.22 1.04
CA MET A 1 13.19 8.43 0.55
C MET A 1 13.00 7.65 -0.75
N LEU A 2 11.84 7.01 -0.96
CA LEU A 2 11.61 6.14 -2.13
C LEU A 2 10.67 6.79 -3.16
N LEU A 3 9.57 7.39 -2.67
CA LEU A 3 8.57 8.14 -3.41
C LEU A 3 8.65 9.61 -3.00
N THR A 4 8.68 10.53 -3.95
CA THR A 4 8.81 11.98 -3.69
C THR A 4 7.60 12.77 -4.15
N ARG A 5 6.86 12.30 -5.14
CA ARG A 5 5.68 13.00 -5.65
C ARG A 5 4.64 12.05 -6.23
N LEU A 6 3.38 12.41 -6.06
CA LEU A 6 2.25 11.85 -6.79
C LEU A 6 1.59 12.95 -7.63
N ARG A 7 1.12 12.56 -8.81
CA ARG A 7 0.34 13.42 -9.70
C ARG A 7 -0.63 12.57 -10.50
N THR A 8 -1.72 13.15 -10.98
CA THR A 8 -2.58 12.49 -11.95
C THR A 8 -2.16 12.88 -13.38
N ARG A 9 -2.20 11.92 -14.31
CA ARG A 9 -1.96 12.13 -15.75
C ARG A 9 -3.15 12.79 -16.44
N GLN A 10 -4.34 12.56 -15.89
CA GLN A 10 -5.61 13.12 -16.36
C GLN A 10 -6.52 13.42 -15.16
N PRO A 11 -7.57 14.23 -15.34
CA PRO A 11 -8.55 14.47 -14.27
C PRO A 11 -9.20 13.16 -13.80
N PRO A 12 -9.44 12.99 -12.49
CA PRO A 12 -10.22 11.87 -11.99
C PRO A 12 -11.67 11.98 -12.46
N GLU A 13 -12.31 10.84 -12.63
CA GLU A 13 -13.72 10.74 -12.99
C GLU A 13 -14.51 9.90 -11.98
N GLY A 14 -15.84 9.98 -12.07
CA GLY A 14 -16.76 9.21 -11.23
C GLY A 14 -16.66 9.57 -9.74
N TRP A 15 -16.86 8.57 -8.88
CA TRP A 15 -16.91 8.77 -7.42
C TRP A 15 -15.58 9.31 -6.85
N SER A 16 -14.44 8.89 -7.42
CA SER A 16 -13.11 9.29 -6.94
C SER A 16 -12.85 10.78 -7.11
N ALA A 17 -13.44 11.40 -8.14
CA ALA A 17 -13.32 12.82 -8.42
C ALA A 17 -14.00 13.71 -7.36
N ALA A 18 -14.99 13.15 -6.64
CA ALA A 18 -15.73 13.85 -5.59
C ALA A 18 -15.00 13.83 -4.23
N LEU A 19 -13.92 13.04 -4.10
CA LEU A 19 -13.16 12.95 -2.86
C LEU A 19 -12.24 14.17 -2.71
N PRO A 20 -12.32 14.94 -1.61
CA PRO A 20 -11.55 16.17 -1.45
C PRO A 20 -10.04 15.99 -1.65
N ALA A 21 -9.45 14.93 -1.09
CA ALA A 21 -8.02 14.71 -1.19
C ALA A 21 -7.61 14.31 -2.62
N VAL A 22 -8.48 13.64 -3.37
CA VAL A 22 -8.21 13.26 -4.77
C VAL A 22 -8.28 14.48 -5.68
N SER A 23 -9.31 15.32 -5.53
CA SER A 23 -9.42 16.59 -6.28
C SER A 23 -8.20 17.47 -6.04
N TYR A 24 -7.76 17.58 -4.77
CA TYR A 24 -6.56 18.36 -4.43
C TYR A 24 -5.31 17.85 -5.16
N ILE A 25 -5.08 16.53 -5.18
CA ILE A 25 -3.92 15.93 -5.84
C ILE A 25 -4.01 16.07 -7.37
N ALA A 26 -5.20 16.00 -7.94
CA ALA A 26 -5.38 16.20 -9.37
C ALA A 26 -4.97 17.62 -9.80
N GLU A 27 -5.27 18.62 -8.97
CA GLU A 27 -4.95 20.03 -9.24
C GLU A 27 -3.50 20.41 -8.92
N HIS A 28 -2.95 19.91 -7.81
CA HIS A 28 -1.67 20.39 -7.25
C HIS A 28 -0.55 19.33 -7.29
N GLY A 29 -0.92 18.06 -7.37
CA GLY A 29 -0.07 16.93 -6.99
C GLY A 29 0.18 16.86 -5.47
N LEU A 30 0.76 15.75 -5.01
CA LEU A 30 1.19 15.57 -3.63
C LEU A 30 2.71 15.44 -3.59
N THR A 31 3.40 16.39 -2.96
CA THR A 31 4.84 16.26 -2.70
C THR A 31 5.06 15.66 -1.32
N LEU A 32 5.80 14.56 -1.25
CA LEU A 32 6.23 13.95 -0.01
C LEU A 32 7.62 14.50 0.33
N THR A 33 7.77 15.03 1.53
CA THR A 33 9.02 15.68 1.99
C THR A 33 9.78 14.87 3.03
N ALA A 34 9.15 13.82 3.58
CA ALA A 34 9.73 12.96 4.60
C ALA A 34 9.54 11.46 4.27
N PRO A 35 10.46 10.57 4.71
CA PRO A 35 10.33 9.13 4.53
C PRO A 35 9.11 8.50 5.22
N VAL A 36 8.60 9.15 6.27
CA VAL A 36 7.37 8.78 6.98
C VAL A 36 6.39 9.93 6.79
N THR A 37 5.21 9.63 6.24
CA THR A 37 4.15 10.61 6.00
C THR A 37 2.84 10.06 6.55
N PHE A 38 2.13 10.89 7.31
CA PHE A 38 0.79 10.58 7.81
C PHE A 38 -0.24 11.35 6.99
N LEU A 39 -1.25 10.64 6.48
CA LEU A 39 -2.42 11.24 5.86
C LEU A 39 -3.51 11.36 6.92
N ILE A 40 -3.90 12.58 7.28
CA ILE A 40 -4.89 12.85 8.34
C ILE A 40 -6.06 13.61 7.72
N GLY A 41 -7.28 13.26 8.13
CA GLY A 41 -8.51 13.90 7.66
C GLY A 41 -9.74 13.07 8.01
N GLU A 42 -10.92 13.65 7.81
CA GLU A 42 -12.21 13.03 8.13
C GLU A 42 -12.46 11.72 7.37
N ASN A 43 -13.38 10.89 7.88
CA ASN A 43 -13.80 9.70 7.16
C ASN A 43 -14.43 10.09 5.82
N GLY A 44 -14.13 9.33 4.76
CA GLY A 44 -14.58 9.65 3.40
C GLY A 44 -13.81 10.78 2.70
N SER A 45 -12.74 11.33 3.28
CA SER A 45 -11.95 12.39 2.63
C SER A 45 -11.06 11.91 1.47
N GLY A 46 -10.89 10.59 1.30
CA GLY A 46 -10.09 9.97 0.24
C GLY A 46 -8.69 9.49 0.65
N LYS A 47 -8.38 9.41 1.96
CA LYS A 47 -7.08 8.93 2.46
C LYS A 47 -6.72 7.54 1.94
N SER A 48 -7.58 6.55 2.16
CA SER A 48 -7.37 5.17 1.74
C SER A 48 -7.29 5.06 0.22
N THR A 49 -8.08 5.84 -0.52
CA THR A 49 -8.02 5.92 -1.99
C THR A 49 -6.65 6.40 -2.49
N ILE A 50 -6.03 7.36 -1.80
CA ILE A 50 -4.65 7.78 -2.13
C ILE A 50 -3.66 6.65 -1.85
N MET A 51 -3.82 5.94 -0.73
CA MET A 51 -2.94 4.81 -0.38
C MET A 51 -3.06 3.66 -1.39
N GLU A 52 -4.27 3.36 -1.84
CA GLU A 52 -4.55 2.39 -2.91
C GLU A 52 -3.87 2.81 -4.23
N ALA A 53 -3.98 4.09 -4.61
CA ALA A 53 -3.30 4.60 -5.79
C ALA A 53 -1.77 4.49 -5.69
N ILE A 54 -1.19 4.78 -4.51
CA ILE A 54 0.24 4.57 -4.24
C ILE A 54 0.59 3.09 -4.38
N ALA A 55 -0.23 2.19 -3.86
CA ALA A 55 -0.02 0.75 -3.97
C ALA A 55 0.05 0.32 -5.44
N ASP A 56 -0.95 0.72 -6.24
CA ASP A 56 -1.03 0.36 -7.66
C ASP A 56 0.18 0.86 -8.46
N VAL A 57 0.53 2.15 -8.35
CA VAL A 57 1.67 2.73 -9.10
C VAL A 57 3.03 2.22 -8.62
N CYS A 58 3.09 1.64 -7.42
CA CYS A 58 4.28 0.99 -6.88
C CYS A 58 4.30 -0.53 -7.09
N GLY A 59 3.31 -1.09 -7.80
CA GLY A 59 3.24 -2.52 -8.10
C GLY A 59 2.95 -3.40 -6.88
N ILE A 60 2.16 -2.88 -5.94
CA ILE A 60 1.61 -3.57 -4.77
C ILE A 60 0.12 -3.79 -5.02
N ASN A 61 -0.46 -4.86 -4.50
CA ASN A 61 -1.91 -5.05 -4.56
C ASN A 61 -2.60 -3.98 -3.69
N SER A 62 -3.52 -3.20 -4.26
CA SER A 62 -4.34 -2.18 -3.58
C SER A 62 -5.31 -2.77 -2.54
N ALA A 63 -5.62 -4.06 -2.62
CA ALA A 63 -6.31 -4.79 -1.56
C ALA A 63 -5.39 -5.18 -0.38
N GLY A 64 -4.10 -4.88 -0.44
CA GLY A 64 -3.13 -5.23 0.61
C GLY A 64 -2.27 -6.46 0.31
N GLY A 65 -1.26 -6.67 1.16
CA GLY A 65 -0.32 -7.78 1.09
C GLY A 65 1.10 -7.41 0.65
N LYS A 66 1.94 -8.44 0.52
CA LYS A 66 3.37 -8.32 0.18
C LYS A 66 3.61 -8.24 -1.32
N ALA A 67 4.38 -7.25 -1.74
CA ALA A 67 4.85 -7.19 -3.12
C ALA A 67 5.70 -8.41 -3.49
N GLY A 68 5.58 -8.89 -4.73
CA GLY A 68 6.45 -9.96 -5.24
C GLY A 68 6.08 -11.39 -4.82
N THR A 69 4.99 -11.62 -4.09
CA THR A 69 4.47 -12.98 -3.82
C THR A 69 3.63 -13.52 -4.99
N ARG A 70 3.67 -14.83 -5.27
CA ARG A 70 2.88 -15.43 -6.37
C ARG A 70 1.36 -15.24 -6.20
N TYR A 71 0.92 -15.04 -4.96
CA TYR A 71 -0.48 -14.76 -4.59
C TYR A 71 -0.82 -13.26 -4.56
N ALA A 72 0.17 -12.36 -4.65
CA ALA A 72 -0.07 -10.96 -4.94
C ALA A 72 -0.35 -10.80 -6.44
N SER A 73 -1.50 -11.32 -6.88
CA SER A 73 -2.12 -10.78 -8.09
C SER A 73 -2.43 -9.33 -7.77
N THR A 74 -1.76 -8.40 -8.44
CA THR A 74 -2.28 -7.04 -8.56
C THR A 74 -3.62 -7.21 -9.27
N GLY A 75 -4.73 -6.96 -8.60
CA GLY A 75 -6.05 -6.95 -9.24
C GLY A 75 -6.10 -5.92 -10.37
N PRO A 76 -7.29 -5.65 -10.93
CA PRO A 76 -7.44 -4.44 -11.73
C PRO A 76 -6.97 -3.23 -10.91
N ALA A 77 -6.31 -2.29 -11.56
CA ALA A 77 -5.91 -1.05 -10.91
C ALA A 77 -7.17 -0.31 -10.41
N THR A 78 -7.04 0.39 -9.30
CA THR A 78 -8.10 1.25 -8.79
C THR A 78 -8.33 2.44 -9.74
N PRO A 79 -9.53 3.04 -9.74
CA PRO A 79 -9.83 4.18 -10.60
C PRO A 79 -8.79 5.32 -10.51
N LEU A 80 -8.28 5.60 -9.29
CA LEU A 80 -7.22 6.59 -9.11
C LEU A 80 -5.85 6.03 -9.50
N GLY A 81 -5.55 4.77 -9.20
CA GLY A 81 -4.30 4.11 -9.58
C GLY A 81 -4.05 4.11 -11.08
N GLU A 82 -5.09 3.89 -11.89
CA GLU A 82 -5.01 3.88 -13.37
C GLU A 82 -4.48 5.19 -13.96
N ILE A 83 -4.73 6.31 -13.29
CA ILE A 83 -4.41 7.65 -13.77
C ILE A 83 -3.28 8.32 -12.99
N THR A 84 -2.76 7.67 -11.95
CA THR A 84 -1.70 8.24 -11.10
C THR A 84 -0.32 7.93 -11.66
N ASP A 85 0.60 8.88 -11.48
CA ASP A 85 2.04 8.73 -11.65
C ASP A 85 2.74 8.97 -10.32
N ALA A 86 3.82 8.22 -10.08
CA ALA A 86 4.70 8.37 -8.94
C ALA A 86 6.12 8.77 -9.38
N GLU A 87 6.64 9.83 -8.80
CA GLU A 87 8.07 10.16 -8.90
C GLU A 87 8.84 9.35 -7.87
N LEU A 88 9.67 8.42 -8.35
CA LEU A 88 10.49 7.55 -7.52
C LEU A 88 11.96 7.97 -7.57
N THR A 89 12.63 7.90 -6.42
CA THR A 89 14.09 8.03 -6.38
C THR A 89 14.77 6.82 -7.00
N THR A 90 16.08 6.90 -7.28
CA THR A 90 16.86 5.74 -7.74
C THR A 90 16.76 4.54 -6.79
N ALA A 91 16.70 4.81 -5.47
CA ALA A 91 16.47 3.77 -4.47
C ALA A 91 15.04 3.20 -4.56
N GLY A 92 14.03 4.05 -4.75
CA GLY A 92 12.65 3.65 -4.96
C GLY A 92 12.46 2.76 -6.18
N LEU A 93 13.04 3.14 -7.32
CA LEU A 93 13.04 2.32 -8.54
C LEU A 93 13.65 0.94 -8.29
N ARG A 94 14.79 0.85 -7.61
CA ARG A 94 15.44 -0.44 -7.31
C ARG A 94 14.61 -1.33 -6.38
N LEU A 95 13.99 -0.75 -5.35
CA LEU A 95 13.24 -1.51 -4.34
C LEU A 95 11.80 -1.85 -4.75
N LEU A 96 11.20 -1.10 -5.67
CA LEU A 96 9.82 -1.31 -6.12
C LEU A 96 9.75 -2.01 -7.47
N HIS A 97 10.65 -1.65 -8.40
CA HIS A 97 10.64 -2.15 -9.78
C HIS A 97 11.76 -3.17 -10.07
N GLY A 98 12.70 -3.37 -9.14
CA GLY A 98 13.77 -4.37 -9.26
C GLY A 98 13.28 -5.83 -9.28
N PRO A 99 14.22 -6.80 -9.29
CA PRO A 99 13.89 -8.23 -9.29
C PRO A 99 12.93 -8.58 -8.16
N ARG A 100 11.92 -9.42 -8.43
CA ARG A 100 10.84 -9.76 -7.46
C ARG A 100 11.37 -10.18 -6.08
N THR A 101 12.49 -10.91 -6.02
CA THR A 101 13.11 -11.39 -4.77
C THR A 101 13.76 -10.28 -3.94
N LYS A 102 14.05 -9.13 -4.55
CA LYS A 102 14.66 -7.96 -3.89
C LYS A 102 13.66 -6.86 -3.58
N ARG A 103 12.39 -7.01 -4.00
CA ARG A 103 11.36 -6.02 -3.71
C ARG A 103 11.01 -6.02 -2.23
N ARG A 104 10.95 -4.83 -1.64
CA ARG A 104 10.58 -4.64 -0.24
C ARG A 104 9.46 -3.62 -0.17
N ALA A 105 8.24 -4.13 -0.28
CA ALA A 105 7.05 -3.34 -0.13
C ALA A 105 5.88 -4.16 0.42
N PHE A 106 5.07 -3.53 1.25
CA PHE A 106 3.93 -4.16 1.91
C PHE A 106 2.83 -3.12 2.11
N PHE A 107 1.60 -3.50 1.77
CA PHE A 107 0.42 -2.71 2.10
C PHE A 107 -0.38 -3.45 3.16
N PHE A 108 -0.38 -2.92 4.36
CA PHE A 108 -1.17 -3.36 5.48
C PHE A 108 -2.56 -2.71 5.44
N ARG A 109 -3.61 -3.53 5.47
CA ARG A 109 -5.00 -3.12 5.68
C ARG A 109 -5.60 -4.00 6.77
N ALA A 110 -6.20 -3.44 7.82
CA ALA A 110 -6.79 -4.25 8.88
C ALA A 110 -7.89 -5.19 8.36
N GLU A 111 -8.75 -4.72 7.46
CA GLU A 111 -9.85 -5.50 6.89
C GLU A 111 -9.36 -6.78 6.19
N THR A 112 -8.22 -6.71 5.50
CA THR A 112 -7.67 -7.84 4.74
C THR A 112 -6.84 -8.77 5.61
N LEU A 113 -6.31 -8.30 6.75
CA LEU A 113 -5.49 -9.10 7.65
C LEU A 113 -6.24 -10.35 8.14
N PHE A 114 -7.52 -10.22 8.50
CA PHE A 114 -8.33 -11.34 8.98
C PHE A 114 -8.55 -12.39 7.89
N ASN A 115 -8.85 -11.94 6.67
CA ASN A 115 -8.99 -12.84 5.52
C ASN A 115 -7.65 -13.51 5.17
N LEU A 116 -6.53 -12.81 5.34
CA LEU A 116 -5.20 -13.34 5.09
C LEU A 116 -4.83 -14.38 6.17
N GLY A 117 -5.04 -14.08 7.45
CA GLY A 117 -4.70 -14.96 8.58
C GLY A 117 -5.36 -16.33 8.48
N GLN A 118 -6.62 -16.38 8.03
CA GLN A 118 -7.35 -17.63 7.79
C GLN A 118 -6.84 -18.42 6.57
N ASN A 119 -6.25 -17.75 5.57
CA ASN A 119 -5.92 -18.35 4.26
C ASN A 119 -4.42 -18.68 4.07
N VAL A 120 -3.52 -18.17 4.91
CA VAL A 120 -2.06 -18.42 4.82
C VAL A 120 -1.42 -18.90 6.13
N SER A 121 -2.18 -19.16 7.20
CA SER A 121 -1.66 -19.91 8.35
C SER A 121 -1.06 -21.25 7.88
N GLY A 122 0.17 -21.54 8.31
CA GLY A 122 0.90 -22.76 7.92
C GLY A 122 1.55 -22.76 6.53
N ARG A 123 1.56 -21.64 5.78
CA ARG A 123 2.27 -21.54 4.48
C ARG A 123 3.68 -20.94 4.62
N LEU A 124 4.68 -21.69 4.15
CA LEU A 124 6.09 -21.26 4.07
C LEU A 124 6.24 -19.88 3.40
N GLY A 125 6.82 -18.92 4.14
CA GLY A 125 7.13 -17.57 3.65
C GLY A 125 6.17 -16.45 4.09
N PHE A 126 5.11 -16.78 4.85
CA PHE A 126 4.25 -15.81 5.54
C PHE A 126 4.46 -15.89 7.06
N TRP A 127 3.90 -16.90 7.73
CA TRP A 127 4.02 -17.13 9.18
C TRP A 127 3.85 -18.63 9.49
N GLU A 128 4.63 -19.12 10.46
CA GLU A 128 4.49 -20.49 11.00
C GLU A 128 3.45 -20.55 12.11
N GLU A 129 3.20 -19.43 12.82
CA GLU A 129 2.19 -19.35 13.87
C GLU A 129 0.77 -19.33 13.28
N ASP A 130 -0.16 -20.02 13.96
CA ASP A 130 -1.58 -19.94 13.67
C ASP A 130 -2.15 -18.64 14.25
N LEU A 131 -2.40 -17.66 13.38
CA LEU A 131 -2.97 -16.36 13.75
C LEU A 131 -4.39 -16.48 14.33
N THR A 132 -5.03 -17.66 14.26
CA THR A 132 -6.35 -17.91 14.86
C THR A 132 -6.29 -18.18 16.38
N GLU A 133 -5.10 -18.47 16.92
CA GLU A 133 -4.87 -18.68 18.36
C GLU A 133 -4.39 -17.41 19.09
N GLN A 134 -4.16 -16.31 18.36
CA GLN A 134 -3.68 -15.04 18.91
C GLN A 134 -4.82 -14.04 19.15
N SER A 135 -4.62 -13.11 20.09
CA SER A 135 -5.53 -11.97 20.20
C SER A 135 -5.42 -11.04 18.97
N HIS A 136 -6.45 -10.23 18.72
CA HIS A 136 -6.49 -9.34 17.55
C HIS A 136 -5.26 -8.41 17.46
N GLY A 137 -4.75 -7.94 18.61
CA GLY A 137 -3.56 -7.08 18.67
C GLY A 137 -2.24 -7.84 18.49
N GLU A 138 -2.16 -9.09 18.94
CA GLU A 138 -0.94 -9.91 18.80
C GLU A 138 -0.71 -10.36 17.36
N GLY A 139 -1.78 -10.73 16.64
CA GLY A 139 -1.69 -11.05 15.21
C GLY A 139 -1.22 -9.86 14.38
N PHE A 140 -1.65 -8.66 14.75
CA PHE A 140 -1.23 -7.40 14.13
C PHE A 140 0.27 -7.16 14.29
N LEU A 141 0.79 -7.23 15.52
CA LEU A 141 2.21 -7.00 15.82
C LEU A 141 3.09 -8.05 15.14
N THR A 142 2.68 -9.32 15.18
CA THR A 142 3.40 -10.42 14.52
C THR A 142 3.59 -10.16 13.03
N VAL A 143 2.54 -9.66 12.35
CA VAL A 143 2.61 -9.35 10.92
C VAL A 143 3.49 -8.13 10.65
N LEU A 144 3.39 -7.07 11.47
CA LEU A 144 4.29 -5.91 11.33
C LEU A 144 5.76 -6.28 11.53
N GLU A 145 6.09 -7.05 12.56
CA GLU A 145 7.48 -7.45 12.85
C GLU A 145 8.11 -8.26 11.71
N ARG A 146 7.34 -9.19 11.12
CA ARG A 146 7.84 -10.04 10.02
C ARG A 146 7.92 -9.28 8.68
N MET A 147 7.00 -8.34 8.45
CA MET A 147 6.81 -7.72 7.13
C MET A 147 7.51 -6.38 6.98
N VAL A 148 7.60 -5.62 8.06
CA VAL A 148 8.28 -4.32 8.12
C VAL A 148 9.71 -4.54 8.59
N SER A 149 10.58 -4.90 7.65
CA SER A 149 12.01 -5.03 7.92
C SER A 149 12.81 -4.12 6.99
N GLY A 150 13.76 -3.35 7.55
CA GLY A 150 14.71 -2.49 6.81
C GLY A 150 14.09 -1.52 5.79
N ALA A 151 14.88 -1.11 4.78
CA ALA A 151 14.43 -0.14 3.78
C ALA A 151 13.40 -0.76 2.81
N GLY A 152 12.24 -0.13 2.69
CA GLY A 152 11.13 -0.53 1.82
C GLY A 152 9.99 0.50 1.81
N LEU A 153 8.95 0.24 1.01
CA LEU A 153 7.71 1.03 1.01
C LEU A 153 6.65 0.30 1.83
N TYR A 154 6.21 0.91 2.93
CA TYR A 154 5.21 0.36 3.83
C TYR A 154 4.00 1.28 3.84
N LEU A 155 2.85 0.76 3.43
CA LEU A 155 1.57 1.45 3.47
C LEU A 155 0.74 0.82 4.60
N MET A 156 0.07 1.63 5.40
CA MET A 156 -0.76 1.18 6.53
C MET A 156 -2.07 1.95 6.53
N ASP A 157 -3.15 1.29 6.10
CA ASP A 157 -4.51 1.85 6.09
C ASP A 157 -5.30 1.20 7.23
N GLU A 158 -5.68 2.04 8.21
CA GLU A 158 -6.39 1.72 9.44
C GLU A 158 -5.89 0.45 10.18
N PRO A 159 -5.02 0.59 11.20
CA PRO A 159 -4.89 -0.39 12.28
C PRO A 159 -5.91 -0.18 13.40
#